data_AF-A0A1W2CWG0-F1
#
_entry.id   AF-A0A1W2CWG0-F1
#
_cell.length_a   1.000
_cell.length_b   1.000
_cell.length_c   1.000
_cell.angle_alpha   90.00
_cell.angle_beta   90.00
_cell.angle_gamma   90.00
#
_symmetry.space_group_name_H-M   'P 1'
#
loop_
_entity.id
_entity.type
_entity.pdbx_description
1 polymer ?
#
loop_
_entity_poly.entity_id
_entity_poly.type
_entity_poly.pdbx_seq_one_letter_code
_entity_poly.pdbx_strand_id
1 'polypeptide(L)'
;MDANKKENPLYEQFDRVYDLMKKYDAVLSLGNGIRAGAIHDSHDRAQMAEMIINCELAELGREKGCQMMVEGLGHVPLDEIEGNIMLEKRMSGNAPYYVSIFLMKF
;
A
#
# COMPACT_ATOMS: atom_id res chain seq x y z
N MET A 1 -17.46 -2.33 5.16
CA MET A 1 -18.22 -1.06 5.24
C MET A 1 -19.72 -1.29 5.04
N ASP A 2 -20.15 -2.04 4.03
CA ASP A 2 -21.59 -2.14 3.70
C ASP A 2 -22.45 -2.84 4.75
N ALA A 3 -21.93 -3.89 5.40
CA ALA A 3 -22.72 -4.69 6.36
C ALA A 3 -23.04 -3.97 7.67
N ASN A 4 -22.17 -3.05 8.13
CA ASN A 4 -22.29 -2.38 9.42
C ASN A 4 -22.22 -0.85 9.34
N LYS A 5 -22.04 -0.28 8.15
CA LYS A 5 -21.89 1.16 7.87
C LYS A 5 -20.80 1.83 8.70
N LYS A 6 -19.73 1.09 8.99
CA LYS A 6 -18.55 1.58 9.71
C LYS A 6 -17.30 1.54 8.83
N GLU A 7 -16.35 2.40 9.15
CA GLU A 7 -15.02 2.47 8.54
C GLU A 7 -14.26 1.14 8.70
N ASN A 8 -13.22 0.93 7.88
CA ASN A 8 -12.29 -0.16 8.04
C ASN A 8 -11.66 -0.09 9.45
N PRO A 9 -11.87 -1.10 10.31
CA PRO A 9 -11.35 -1.06 11.68
C PRO A 9 -9.82 -1.04 11.75
N LEU A 10 -9.13 -1.55 10.72
CA LEU A 10 -7.67 -1.50 10.65
C LEU A 10 -7.15 -0.08 10.36
N TYR A 11 -7.94 0.72 9.67
CA TYR A 11 -7.65 2.14 9.43
C TYR A 11 -8.07 3.00 10.61
N GLU A 12 -9.32 2.84 11.09
CA GLU A 12 -9.86 3.61 12.23
C GLU A 12 -9.05 3.41 13.51
N GLN A 13 -8.46 2.22 13.71
CA GLN A 13 -7.64 1.89 14.89
C GLN A 13 -6.17 1.66 14.54
N PHE A 14 -5.64 2.34 13.52
CA PHE A 14 -4.29 2.09 13.03
C PHE A 14 -3.21 2.25 14.11
N ASP A 15 -3.39 3.18 15.06
CA ASP A 15 -2.50 3.34 16.22
C ASP A 15 -2.32 2.04 17.01
N ARG A 16 -3.44 1.36 17.28
CA ARG A 16 -3.44 0.09 17.98
C ARG A 16 -2.77 -1.02 17.17
N VAL A 17 -2.85 -0.94 15.84
CA VAL A 17 -2.21 -1.92 14.93
C VAL A 17 -0.69 -1.78 15.01
N TYR A 18 -0.14 -0.59 14.79
CA TYR A 18 1.32 -0.45 14.82
C TYR A 18 1.90 -0.63 16.22
N ASP A 19 1.18 -0.27 17.28
CA ASP A 19 1.62 -0.51 18.67
C ASP A 19 1.74 -2.02 18.96
N LEU A 20 0.79 -2.80 18.45
CA LEU A 20 0.81 -4.25 18.59
C LEU A 20 1.97 -4.87 17.79
N MET A 21 2.17 -4.44 16.53
CA MET A 21 3.27 -4.96 15.70
C MET A 21 4.64 -4.62 16.30
N LYS A 22 4.80 -3.36 16.74
CA LYS A 22 6.01 -2.87 17.40
C LYS A 22 6.36 -3.68 18.65
N LYS A 23 5.36 -4.07 19.46
CA LYS A 23 5.58 -4.89 20.66
C LYS A 23 6.31 -6.21 20.36
N TYR A 24 6.08 -6.79 19.19
CA TYR A 24 6.64 -8.08 18.79
C TYR A 24 7.73 -7.97 17.71
N ASP A 25 8.19 -6.75 17.40
CA ASP A 25 9.14 -6.48 16.30
C ASP A 25 8.70 -7.09 14.97
N ALA A 26 7.40 -7.02 14.69
CA ALA A 26 6.83 -7.44 13.42
C ALA A 26 6.86 -6.29 12.42
N VAL A 27 7.26 -6.58 11.18
CA VAL A 27 7.17 -5.63 10.07
C VAL A 27 5.74 -5.61 9.55
N LEU A 28 5.15 -4.42 9.48
CA LEU A 28 3.81 -4.25 8.90
C LEU A 28 3.92 -4.07 7.38
N SER A 29 3.33 -5.00 6.63
CA SER A 29 3.12 -4.87 5.19
C SER A 29 1.77 -4.21 4.93
N LEU A 30 1.78 -2.99 4.38
CA LEU A 30 0.55 -2.28 4.05
C LEU A 30 0.01 -2.78 2.72
N GLY A 31 -0.98 -3.67 2.82
CA GLY A 31 -1.54 -4.40 1.70
C GLY A 31 -2.21 -3.52 0.65
N ASN A 32 -2.19 -4.01 -0.60
CA ASN A 32 -2.88 -3.41 -1.75
C ASN A 32 -4.23 -4.09 -2.02
N GLY A 33 -5.22 -3.82 -1.16
CA GLY A 33 -6.56 -4.41 -1.25
C GLY A 33 -7.30 -4.08 -2.56
N ILE A 34 -6.97 -2.96 -3.20
CA ILE A 34 -7.54 -2.49 -4.47
C ILE A 34 -6.46 -2.45 -5.55
N ARG A 35 -5.74 -3.55 -5.73
CA ARG A 35 -4.77 -3.70 -6.82
C ARG A 35 -5.43 -3.87 -8.19
N ALA A 36 -4.72 -3.48 -9.25
CA ALA A 36 -5.12 -3.73 -10.63
C ALA A 36 -5.26 -5.25 -10.91
N GLY A 37 -6.50 -5.69 -11.17
CA GLY A 37 -6.83 -7.09 -11.50
C GLY A 37 -6.65 -7.41 -12.99
N ALA A 38 -6.62 -6.39 -13.84
CA ALA A 38 -6.25 -6.45 -15.24
C ALA A 38 -5.45 -5.21 -15.64
N ILE A 39 -4.79 -5.26 -16.79
CA ILE A 39 -4.03 -4.13 -17.34
C ILE A 39 -4.91 -2.87 -17.49
N HIS A 40 -6.21 -3.05 -17.78
CA HIS A 40 -7.15 -1.93 -17.89
C HIS A 40 -7.45 -1.22 -16.57
N ASP A 41 -7.16 -1.86 -15.44
CA ASP A 41 -7.37 -1.30 -14.10
C ASP A 41 -6.09 -0.61 -13.57
N SER A 42 -5.01 -0.61 -14.37
CA SER A 42 -3.74 0.01 -14.01
C SER A 42 -3.94 1.50 -13.73
N HIS A 43 -3.45 1.96 -12.58
CA HIS A 43 -3.54 3.34 -12.12
C HIS A 43 -4.96 3.91 -12.05
N ASP A 44 -5.96 3.06 -11.81
CA ASP A 44 -7.30 3.56 -11.59
C ASP A 44 -7.37 4.44 -10.32
N ARG A 45 -8.47 5.17 -10.18
CA ARG A 45 -8.65 6.12 -9.07
C ARG A 45 -8.62 5.44 -7.71
N ALA A 46 -9.07 4.19 -7.63
CA ALA A 46 -9.22 3.50 -6.36
C ALA A 46 -7.87 2.95 -5.88
N GLN A 47 -7.10 2.35 -6.78
CA GLN A 47 -5.73 1.91 -6.56
C GLN A 47 -4.84 3.08 -6.13
N MET A 48 -4.92 4.21 -6.85
CA MET A 48 -4.12 5.39 -6.52
C MET A 48 -4.48 5.99 -5.17
N ALA A 49 -5.77 6.01 -4.80
CA ALA A 49 -6.20 6.49 -3.50
C ALA A 49 -5.68 5.59 -2.36
N GLU A 50 -5.76 4.27 -2.51
CA GLU A 50 -5.22 3.32 -1.53
C GLU A 50 -3.69 3.47 -1.39
N MET A 51 -2.97 3.62 -2.50
CA MET A 51 -1.52 3.82 -2.46
C MET A 51 -1.13 5.07 -1.67
N ILE A 52 -1.83 6.20 -1.86
CA ILE A 52 -1.56 7.44 -1.13
C ILE A 52 -1.77 7.22 0.37
N ILE A 53 -2.91 6.63 0.76
CA ILE A 53 -3.21 6.33 2.16
C ILE A 53 -2.14 5.41 2.76
N ASN A 54 -1.73 4.36 2.04
CA ASN A 54 -0.68 3.46 2.51
C ASN A 54 0.68 4.17 2.67
N CYS A 55 1.03 5.11 1.80
CA CYS A 55 2.25 5.90 1.96
C CYS A 55 2.20 6.76 3.25
N GLU A 56 1.08 7.44 3.50
CA GLU A 56 0.87 8.26 4.70
C GLU A 56 0.94 7.41 5.99
N LEU A 57 0.30 6.23 5.98
CA LEU A 57 0.33 5.29 7.10
C LEU A 57 1.73 4.70 7.34
N ALA A 58 2.48 4.43 6.26
CA ALA A 58 3.86 3.94 6.34
C ALA A 58 4.77 4.97 7.02
N GLU A 59 4.65 6.25 6.63
CA GLU A 59 5.39 7.34 7.24
C GLU A 59 5.04 7.46 8.73
N LEU A 60 3.74 7.54 9.06
CA LEU A 60 3.25 7.63 10.44
C LEU A 60 3.80 6.51 11.31
N GLY A 61 3.69 5.26 10.87
CA GLY A 61 4.13 4.15 11.68
C GLY A 61 5.65 4.02 11.81
N ARG A 62 6.41 4.43 10.79
CA ARG A 62 7.87 4.54 10.87
C ARG A 62 8.30 5.61 11.86
N GLU A 63 7.63 6.76 11.90
CA GLU A 63 7.87 7.79 12.93
C GLU A 63 7.62 7.28 14.34
N LYS A 64 6.65 6.37 14.50
CA LYS A 64 6.35 5.70 15.79
C LYS A 64 7.27 4.53 16.10
N GLY A 65 8.23 4.22 15.23
CA GLY A 65 9.22 3.16 15.42
C GLY A 65 8.69 1.75 15.14
N CYS A 66 7.64 1.61 14.35
CA CYS A 66 7.23 0.33 13.76
C CYS A 66 7.84 0.21 12.36
N GLN A 67 8.42 -0.96 12.05
CA GLN A 67 8.96 -1.23 10.72
C GLN A 67 7.80 -1.42 9.72
N MET A 68 7.86 -0.77 8.57
CA MET A 68 6.78 -0.79 7.58
C MET A 68 7.30 -0.92 6.15
N MET A 69 6.50 -1.57 5.30
CA MET A 69 6.66 -1.62 3.85
C MET A 69 5.31 -1.39 3.17
N VAL A 70 5.34 -0.89 1.94
CA VAL A 70 4.14 -0.63 1.14
C VAL A 70 4.01 -1.71 0.07
N GLU A 71 2.84 -2.32 -0.04
CA GLU A 71 2.56 -3.25 -1.13
C GLU A 71 2.11 -2.51 -2.38
N GLY A 72 2.56 -3.04 -3.52
CA GLY A 72 2.46 -2.44 -4.82
C GLY A 72 1.90 -3.37 -5.86
N LEU A 73 1.00 -2.81 -6.65
CA LEU A 73 0.57 -3.25 -7.98
C LEU A 73 0.14 -4.72 -8.19
N GLY A 74 -0.54 -4.89 -9.31
CA GLY A 74 -0.94 -6.17 -9.87
C GLY A 74 -0.60 -6.14 -11.36
N HIS A 75 -1.61 -6.17 -12.21
CA HIS A 75 -1.38 -6.17 -13.67
C HIS A 75 -1.17 -4.75 -14.20
N VAL A 76 0.05 -4.44 -14.61
CA VAL A 76 0.47 -3.11 -15.07
C VAL A 76 1.21 -3.24 -16.41
N PRO A 77 0.96 -2.36 -17.41
CA PRO A 77 1.76 -2.28 -18.63
C PRO A 77 3.25 -2.08 -18.37
N LEU A 78 4.12 -2.60 -19.22
CA LEU A 78 5.57 -2.52 -19.04
C LEU A 78 6.08 -1.06 -19.01
N ASP A 79 5.52 -0.20 -19.86
CA ASP A 79 5.85 1.22 -19.97
C ASP A 79 5.40 2.06 -18.76
N GLU A 80 4.53 1.50 -17.91
CA GLU A 80 4.02 2.15 -16.70
C GLU A 80 4.80 1.78 -15.44
N ILE A 81 5.63 0.73 -15.47
CA ILE A 81 6.31 0.19 -14.28
C ILE A 81 7.31 1.19 -13.69
N GLU A 82 8.13 1.82 -14.53
CA GLU A 82 9.15 2.77 -14.06
C GLU A 82 8.51 3.97 -13.36
N GLY A 83 7.47 4.54 -13.98
CA GLY A 83 6.72 5.67 -13.42
C GLY A 83 6.13 5.35 -12.05
N ASN A 84 5.56 4.16 -11.89
CA ASN A 84 5.02 3.66 -10.62
C ASN A 84 6.08 3.59 -9.52
N ILE A 85 7.21 2.95 -9.79
CA ILE A 85 8.28 2.79 -8.81
C ILE A 85 8.81 4.15 -8.36
N MET A 86 8.97 5.09 -9.30
CA MET A 86 9.44 6.43 -9.00
C MET A 86 8.43 7.22 -8.17
N LEU A 87 7.14 7.06 -8.46
CA LEU A 87 6.06 7.72 -7.74
C LEU A 87 5.96 7.19 -6.30
N GLU A 88 5.92 5.87 -6.12
CA GLU A 88 5.80 5.28 -4.79
C GLU A 88 6.97 5.68 -3.90
N LYS A 89 8.22 5.55 -4.37
CA LYS A 89 9.41 5.93 -3.58
C LYS A 89 9.38 7.38 -3.12
N ARG A 90 8.86 8.28 -3.96
CA ARG A 90 8.71 9.69 -3.61
C ARG A 90 7.61 9.89 -2.57
N MET A 91 6.48 9.21 -2.71
CA MET A 91 5.32 9.35 -1.82
C MET A 91 5.54 8.69 -0.45
N SER A 92 6.22 7.56 -0.40
CA SER A 92 6.42 6.76 0.82
C SER A 92 7.68 7.13 1.62
N GLY A 93 8.44 8.13 1.17
CA GLY A 93 9.73 8.46 1.78
C GLY A 93 10.73 7.30 1.66
N ASN A 94 10.79 6.66 0.49
CA ASN A 94 11.58 5.47 0.19
C ASN A 94 11.33 4.32 1.16
N ALA A 95 10.07 4.07 1.53
CA ALA A 95 9.73 2.82 2.23
C ALA A 95 10.07 1.61 1.32
N PRO A 96 10.38 0.44 1.91
CA PRO A 96 10.50 -0.77 1.12
C PRO A 96 9.20 -1.04 0.36
N TYR A 97 9.32 -1.36 -0.93
CA TYR A 97 8.18 -1.57 -1.81
C TYR A 97 8.08 -3.05 -2.21
N TYR A 98 6.97 -3.69 -1.85
CA TYR A 98 6.72 -5.10 -2.14
C TYR A 98 5.70 -5.24 -3.28
N VAL A 99 6.16 -5.68 -4.45
CA VAL A 99 5.33 -5.80 -5.65
C VAL A 99 4.86 -7.22 -5.91
N SER A 100 3.56 -7.38 -6.18
CA SER A 100 2.96 -8.64 -6.63
C SER A 100 2.84 -8.68 -8.15
N ILE A 101 3.48 -9.67 -8.77
CA ILE A 101 3.46 -10.08 -10.20
C ILE A 101 3.07 -9.02 -11.26
N PHE A 102 4.01 -8.67 -12.14
CA PHE A 102 3.73 -7.97 -13.39
C PHE A 102 3.23 -8.97 -14.44
N LEU A 103 1.93 -9.05 -14.70
CA LEU A 103 1.45 -9.71 -15.92
C LEU A 103 1.62 -8.76 -17.11
N MET A 104 2.77 -8.91 -17.76
CA MET A 104 3.11 -8.21 -18.99
C MET A 104 2.44 -8.94 -20.16
N LYS A 105 1.59 -8.24 -20.91
CA LYS A 105 1.14 -8.71 -22.21
C LYS A 105 2.06 -8.09 -23.26
N PHE A 106 2.86 -8.93 -23.92
CA PHE A 106 3.62 -8.57 -25.11
C PHE A 106 2.70 -8.40 -26.31
#